data_AF-A0A968CI81-F1
#
_entry.id   AF-A0A968CI81-F1
#
_cell.length_a   1.000
_cell.length_b   1.000
_cell.length_c   1.000
_cell.angle_alpha   90.00
_cell.angle_beta   90.00
_cell.angle_gamma   90.00
#
_symmetry.space_group_name_H-M   'P 1'
#
loop_
_entity.id
_entity.type
_entity.pdbx_description
1 polymer ?
#
loop_
_entity_poly.entity_id
_entity_poly.type
_entity_poly.pdbx_seq_one_letter_code
_entity_poly.pdbx_strand_id
1 'polypeptide(L)' 'SLDRSTGTADLKTSGGSINIAEVDSNITAKTAGGSISIDKAKGPVIAKTAGGSVS' A
#
# COMPACT_ATOMS: atom_id res chain seq x y z
N SER A 1 -5.29 -12.44 -0.30
CA SER A 1 -5.64 -11.59 -1.44
C SER A 1 -6.84 -10.75 -1.04
N LEU A 2 -6.81 -9.44 -1.27
CA LEU A 2 -7.92 -8.55 -0.96
C LEU A 2 -8.47 -8.02 -2.29
N ASP A 3 -9.61 -8.57 -2.72
CA ASP A 3 -10.08 -8.45 -4.10
C ASP A 3 -10.88 -7.17 -4.40
N ARG A 4 -11.17 -6.33 -3.40
CA ARG A 4 -11.61 -4.92 -3.49
C ARG A 4 -11.93 -4.37 -2.10
N SER A 5 -11.46 -3.18 -1.77
CA SER A 5 -11.82 -2.47 -0.54
C SER A 5 -12.42 -1.11 -0.88
N THR A 6 -13.71 -0.94 -0.57
CA THR A 6 -14.38 0.37 -0.51
C THR A 6 -14.13 1.07 0.84
N GLY A 7 -13.34 0.44 1.71
CA GLY A 7 -12.87 0.98 2.98
C GLY A 7 -11.38 1.33 2.95
N THR A 8 -10.97 2.19 3.87
CA THR A 8 -9.56 2.54 4.08
C THR A 8 -8.73 1.28 4.28
N ALA A 9 -7.83 1.00 3.34
CA ALA A 9 -6.93 -0.15 3.44
C ALA A 9 -5.69 0.26 4.25
N ASP A 10 -5.56 -0.24 5.48
CA ASP A 10 -4.39 -0.10 6.34
C ASP A 10 -3.50 -1.35 6.23
N LEU A 11 -2.44 -1.27 5.43
CA LEU A 11 -1.52 -2.38 5.20
C LEU A 11 -0.25 -2.17 6.04
N LYS A 12 0.06 -3.11 6.94
CA LYS A 12 1.23 -3.05 7.81
C LYS A 12 2.08 -4.31 7.72
N THR A 13 3.39 -4.15 7.52
CA THR A 13 4.35 -5.26 7.57
C THR A 13 5.64 -4.83 8.28
N SER A 14 6.30 -5.76 8.97
CA SER A 14 7.58 -5.51 9.67
C SER A 14 8.82 -5.60 8.75
N GLY A 15 8.65 -5.89 7.45
CA GLY A 15 9.79 -6.06 6.54
C GLY A 15 9.46 -6.67 5.17
N GLY A 16 8.25 -7.19 4.98
CA GLY A 16 7.77 -7.63 3.67
C GLY A 16 7.29 -6.49 2.78
N SER A 17 7.23 -6.77 1.48
CA SER A 17 6.73 -5.84 0.47
C SER A 17 5.20 -5.76 0.48
N ILE A 18 4.67 -4.57 0.19
CA ILE A 18 3.25 -4.33 -0.05
C ILE A 18 3.07 -4.11 -1.55
N ASN A 19 2.24 -4.91 -2.21
CA ASN A 19 1.92 -4.76 -3.63
C ASN A 19 0.42 -4.54 -3.79
N ILE A 20 0.04 -3.49 -4.52
CA ILE A 20 -1.35 -3.08 -4.72
C ILE A 20 -1.55 -2.86 -6.22
N ALA A 21 -2.31 -3.75 -6.87
CA ALA A 21 -2.53 -3.69 -8.31
C ALA A 21 -3.52 -2.56 -8.69
N GLU A 22 -4.66 -2.49 -8.01
CA GLU A 22 -5.63 -1.42 -8.25
C GLU A 22 -6.35 -1.06 -6.97
N VAL A 23 -6.52 0.24 -6.74
CA VAL A 23 -7.30 0.75 -5.62
C VAL A 23 -8.14 1.95 -6.03
N ASP A 24 -9.44 1.83 -5.78
CA ASP A 24 -10.45 2.81 -6.15
C ASP A 24 -10.85 3.74 -5.00
N SER A 25 -10.22 3.60 -3.83
CA SER A 25 -10.58 4.28 -2.58
C SER A 25 -9.33 4.74 -1.82
N ASN A 26 -9.51 5.37 -0.67
CA ASN A 26 -8.42 5.93 0.11
C ASN A 26 -7.55 4.82 0.73
N ILE A 27 -6.22 4.91 0.64
CA ILE A 27 -5.30 3.85 1.13
C ILE A 27 -4.24 4.40 2.06
N THR A 28 -3.86 3.61 3.07
CA THR A 28 -2.67 3.84 3.89
C THR A 28 -1.79 2.59 3.96
N ALA A 29 -0.65 2.61 3.28
CA ALA A 29 0.33 1.53 3.28
C ALA A 29 1.56 1.90 4.12
N LYS A 30 1.95 1.03 5.06
CA LYS A 30 3.11 1.24 5.95
C LYS A 30 3.95 -0.04 6.06
N THR A 31 5.27 0.07 5.88
CA THR A 31 6.21 -1.05 6.10
C THR A 31 7.46 -0.59 6.83
N ALA A 32 8.02 -1.44 7.70
CA ALA A 32 9.20 -1.10 8.49
C ALA A 32 10.52 -1.28 7.72
N GLY A 33 10.52 -1.92 6.56
CA GLY A 33 11.75 -2.11 5.77
C GLY A 33 11.56 -2.67 4.36
N GLY A 34 10.33 -3.05 3.98
CA GLY A 34 10.04 -3.53 2.63
C GLY A 34 9.73 -2.40 1.66
N SER A 35 9.48 -2.78 0.40
CA SER A 35 9.02 -1.86 -0.64
C SER A 35 7.49 -1.77 -0.68
N ILE A 36 6.97 -0.64 -1.14
CA ILE A 36 5.56 -0.46 -1.45
C ILE A 36 5.45 -0.20 -2.95
N SER A 37 4.68 -1.02 -3.66
CA SER A 37 4.41 -0.86 -5.09
C SER A 37 2.92 -0.71 -5.33
N ILE A 38 2.52 0.34 -6.04
CA ILE A 38 1.11 0.64 -6.35
C ILE A 38 0.97 0.88 -7.86
N ASP A 39 0.35 -0.04 -8.58
CA ASP A 39 0.25 0.07 -10.04
C ASP A 39 -0.82 1.09 -10.46
N LYS A 40 -1.97 1.11 -9.77
CA LYS A 40 -3.07 2.00 -10.12
C LYS A 40 -3.85 2.47 -8.90
N ALA A 41 -3.90 3.78 -8.71
CA ALA A 41 -4.70 4.43 -7.68
C ALA A 41 -5.66 5.45 -8.30
N LYS A 42 -6.96 5.24 -8.09
CA LYS A 42 -8.01 6.22 -8.45
C LYS A 42 -8.42 7.09 -7.27
N GLY A 43 -8.10 6.66 -6.05
CA GLY A 43 -8.30 7.40 -4.81
C GLY A 43 -6.97 7.92 -4.21
N PRO A 44 -7.03 8.70 -3.11
CA PRO A 44 -5.82 9.21 -2.47
C PRO A 44 -5.01 8.08 -1.82
N VAL A 45 -3.68 8.25 -1.82
CA VAL A 45 -2.72 7.25 -1.35
C VAL A 45 -1.75 7.86 -0.34
N ILE A 46 -1.60 7.21 0.80
CA ILE A 46 -0.52 7.47 1.76
C ILE A 46 0.34 6.22 1.85
N ALA A 47 1.58 6.28 1.38
CA ALA A 47 2.55 5.20 1.48
C ALA A 47 3.78 5.64 2.30
N LYS A 48 4.19 4.85 3.29
CA LYS A 48 5.40 5.11 4.09
C LYS A 48 6.22 3.83 4.29
N THR A 49 7.51 3.93 4.06
CA THR A 49 8.50 2.89 4.38
C THR A 49 9.63 3.49 5.21
N ALA A 50 10.19 2.71 6.14
CA ALA A 50 11.32 3.15 6.95
C ALA A 50 12.70 2.81 6.35
N GLY A 51 12.76 1.92 5.33
CA GLY A 51 14.04 1.52 4.73
C GLY A 51 13.98 0.96 3.30
N GLY A 52 12.80 0.91 2.68
CA GLY A 52 12.63 0.48 1.29
C GLY A 52 12.28 1.63 0.36
N SER A 53 11.74 1.29 -0.82
CA SER A 53 11.27 2.26 -1.81
C SER A 53 9.75 2.30 -1.88
N VAL A 54 9.21 3.43 -2.30
CA VAL A 54 7.81 3.57 -2.72
C VAL A 54 7.82 3.88 -4.22
N SER A 55 7.10 3.09 -5.01
CA SER A 55 6.95 3.25 -6.46
C SER A 55 5.50 3.17 -6.90
#